data_AF-A0A6B0DJI6-F1
#
_entry.id   AF-A0A6B0DJI6-F1
#
_cell.length_a   1.000
_cell.length_b   1.000
_cell.length_c   1.000
_cell.angle_alpha   90.00
_cell.angle_beta   90.00
_cell.angle_gamma   90.00
#
_symmetry.space_group_name_H-M   'P 1'
#
loop_
_entity.id
_entity.type
_entity.pdbx_description
1 polymer ?
#
loop_
_entity_poly.entity_id
_entity_poly.type
_entity_poly.pdbx_seq_one_letter_code
_entity_poly.pdbx_strand_id
1 'polypeptide(L)' 'MRIISIKKLQREFTKQFPESPLTAILLQEKEELTPEELFAKISTWLAILNTDKRR' A
#
# COMPACT_ATOMS: atom_id res chain seq x y z
N MET A 1 3.09 -17.47 -13.72
CA MET A 1 2.40 -16.39 -12.96
C MET A 1 3.40 -15.26 -12.77
N ARG A 2 3.05 -14.00 -13.05
CA ARG A 2 3.97 -12.87 -12.82
C ARG A 2 3.87 -12.44 -11.35
N ILE A 3 4.99 -12.12 -10.72
CA ILE A 3 5.05 -11.58 -9.36
C ILE A 3 5.51 -10.13 -9.46
N ILE A 4 4.87 -9.25 -8.70
CA ILE A 4 5.17 -7.83 -8.63
C ILE A 4 5.67 -7.53 -7.21
N SER A 5 6.88 -7.00 -7.11
CA SER A 5 7.40 -6.54 -5.83
C SER A 5 6.89 -5.14 -5.50
N ILE A 6 6.36 -4.97 -4.29
CA ILE A 6 5.94 -3.69 -3.71
C ILE A 6 6.93 -3.15 -2.67
N LYS A 7 8.08 -3.80 -2.48
CA LYS A 7 9.09 -3.42 -1.48
C LYS A 7 9.53 -1.95 -1.60
N LYS A 8 9.70 -1.46 -2.84
CA LYS A 8 10.05 -0.05 -3.10
C LYS A 8 8.91 0.89 -2.67
N LEU A 9 7.66 0.52 -2.94
CA LEU A 9 6.49 1.29 -2.50
C LEU A 9 6.44 1.38 -0.98
N GLN A 10 6.55 0.24 -0.27
CA GLN A 10 6.54 0.19 1.19
C GLN A 10 7.64 1.08 1.77
N ARG A 11 8.87 0.95 1.27
CA ARG A 11 10.02 1.72 1.77
C ARG A 11 9.85 3.23 1.56
N GLU A 12 9.58 3.65 0.33
CA GLU A 12 9.52 5.08 0.01
C GLU A 12 8.29 5.74 0.65
N PHE A 13 7.13 5.05 0.66
CA PHE A 13 5.91 5.59 1.26
C PHE A 13 6.04 5.73 2.78
N THR A 14 6.53 4.70 3.47
CA THR A 14 6.74 4.74 4.94
C THR A 14 7.71 5.84 5.34
N LYS A 15 8.77 6.05 4.54
CA LYS A 15 9.75 7.11 4.78
C LYS A 15 9.14 8.51 4.61
N GLN A 16 8.28 8.70 3.61
CA GLN A 16 7.71 10.00 3.29
C GLN A 16 6.50 10.35 4.15
N PHE A 17 5.69 9.36 4.53
CA PHE A 17 4.43 9.53 5.23
C PHE A 17 4.31 8.62 6.46
N PRO A 18 5.20 8.73 7.46
CA PRO A 18 5.25 7.80 8.59
C PRO A 18 3.95 7.76 9.43
N GLU A 19 3.21 8.87 9.48
CA GLU A 19 1.97 8.98 10.26
C GLU A 19 0.70 8.63 9.47
N SER A 20 0.82 8.32 8.17
CA SER A 20 -0.34 7.98 7.35
C SER A 20 -0.98 6.66 7.81
N PRO A 21 -2.31 6.56 7.89
CA PRO A 21 -3.00 5.28 8.12
C PRO A 21 -2.61 4.20 7.10
N LEU A 22 -2.28 4.61 5.87
CA LEU A 22 -1.84 3.68 4.83
C LEU A 22 -0.46 3.06 5.14
N THR A 23 0.43 3.79 5.84
CA THR A 23 1.75 3.29 6.21
C THR A 23 1.67 2.08 7.13
N ALA A 24 0.79 2.13 8.14
CA ALA A 24 0.58 1.00 9.04
C ALA A 24 0.11 -0.27 8.30
N ILE A 25 -0.68 -0.09 7.24
CA ILE A 25 -1.18 -1.20 6.41
C ILE A 25 -0.09 -1.72 5.48
N LEU A 26 0.63 -0.84 4.78
CA LEU A 26 1.70 -1.22 3.88
C LEU A 26 2.79 -2.04 4.60
N LEU A 27 3.10 -1.74 5.87
CA LEU A 27 4.06 -2.49 6.67
C LEU A 27 3.62 -3.93 7.00
N GLN A 28 2.32 -4.23 6.91
CA GLN A 28 1.76 -5.57 7.17
C GLN A 28 1.56 -6.38 5.87
N GLU A 29 1.71 -5.76 4.71
CA GLU A 29 1.53 -6.41 3.40
C GLU A 29 2.73 -7.28 3.02
N LYS A 30 2.46 -8.32 2.21
CA LYS A 30 3.53 -9.09 1.56
C LYS A 30 4.32 -8.18 0.62
N GLU A 31 5.63 -8.33 0.59
CA GLU A 31 6.50 -7.56 -0.33
C GLU A 31 6.32 -7.96 -1.80
N GLU A 32 5.68 -9.11 -2.05
CA GLU A 32 5.47 -9.70 -3.37
C GLU A 32 4.01 -10.10 -3.53
N LEU A 33 3.41 -9.66 -4.64
CA LEU A 33 1.99 -9.86 -4.95
C LEU A 33 1.83 -10.33 -6.39
N THR A 34 0.78 -11.09 -6.63
CA THR A 34 0.26 -11.35 -7.98
C THR A 34 -0.44 -10.09 -8.52
N PRO A 35 -0.63 -9.95 -9.84
CA PRO A 35 -1.38 -8.82 -10.40
C PRO A 35 -2.78 -8.67 -9.80
N GLU A 36 -3.48 -9.78 -9.61
CA GLU A 36 -4.84 -9.83 -9.07
C GLU A 36 -4.87 -9.35 -7.61
N GLU A 37 -3.94 -9.82 -6.78
CA GLU A 37 -3.77 -9.35 -5.41
C GLU A 37 -3.44 -7.85 -5.39
N LEU A 38 -2.54 -7.39 -6.26
CA LEU A 38 -2.15 -5.99 -6.33
C LEU A 38 -3.34 -5.08 -6.66
N PHE A 39 -4.16 -5.43 -7.65
CA PHE A 39 -5.35 -4.64 -8.00
C PHE A 39 -6.38 -4.58 -6.85
N ALA A 40 -6.59 -5.70 -6.16
CA ALA A 40 -7.46 -5.74 -4.99
C ALA A 40 -6.94 -4.82 -3.88
N LYS A 41 -5.63 -4.86 -3.62
CA LYS A 41 -4.97 -4.04 -2.58
C LYS A 41 -4.99 -2.54 -2.91
N ILE A 42 -4.71 -2.15 -4.15
CA ILE A 42 -4.74 -0.75 -4.59
C ILE A 42 -6.11 -0.12 -4.32
N SER A 43 -7.20 -0.84 -4.58
CA SER A 43 -8.56 -0.34 -4.33
C SER A 43 -8.77 0.02 -2.85
N THR A 44 -8.31 -0.86 -1.95
CA THR A 44 -8.33 -0.61 -0.50
C THR A 44 -7.43 0.57 -0.12
N TRP A 45 -6.21 0.64 -0.64
CA TRP A 45 -5.27 1.73 -0.34
C TRP A 45 -5.82 3.10 -0.75
N LEU A 46 -6.46 3.18 -1.92
CA LEU A 46 -7.11 4.41 -2.40
C LEU A 46 -8.28 4.83 -1.49
N ALA A 47 -9.09 3.88 -1.01
CA ALA A 47 -10.19 4.18 -0.10
C ALA A 47 -9.68 4.78 1.22
N ILE A 48 -8.55 4.29 1.71
CA ILE A 48 -7.92 4.76 2.96
C ILE A 48 -7.37 6.16 2.78
N LEU A 49 -6.62 6.42 1.70
CA LEU A 49 -6.11 7.75 1.36
C LEU A 49 -7.23 8.78 1.20
N ASN A 50 -8.36 8.38 0.60
CA ASN A 50 -9.50 9.28 0.42
C ASN A 50 -10.25 9.56 1.72
N THR A 51 -10.22 8.63 2.68
CA THR A 51 -10.81 8.85 4.01
C THR A 51 -9.93 9.79 4.83
N ASP A 52 -8.60 9.64 4.72
CA ASP A 52 -7.62 10.48 5.40
C ASP A 52 -7.73 11.96 4.97
N LYS A 53 -7.88 12.23 3.67
CA LYS A 53 -8.08 13.58 3.12
C LYS A 53 -9.35 14.30 3.60
N ARG A 54 -10.34 13.57 4.13
CA ARG A 54 -11.63 14.13 4.58
C ARG A 54 -11.65 14.47 6.07
N ARG A 55 -10.60 14.11 6.81
CA ARG A 55 -10.38 14.52 8.20
C ARG A 55 -9.59 15.82 8.25
#